data_AF-A0AAD8ELB9-F1
#
_entry.id   AF-A0AAD8ELB9-F1
#
_cell.length_a   1.000
_cell.length_b   1.000
_cell.length_c   1.000
_cell.angle_alpha   90.00
_cell.angle_beta   90.00
_cell.angle_gamma   90.00
#
_symmetry.space_group_name_H-M   'P 1'
#
loop_
_entity.id
_entity.type
_entity.pdbx_description
1 polymer ?
#
loop_
_entity_poly.entity_id
_entity_poly.type
_entity_poly.pdbx_seq_one_letter_code
_entity_poly.pdbx_strand_id
1 'polypeptide(L)'
;MVGLPARGKTYISKKLCRYLKWIGFKTRVFNLGEYRRFKQKNADHTLFESDNEEGVALREQCATEALQDAAAWIQEGGEIA
;
A
#
# COMPACT_ATOMS: atom_id res chain seq x y z
N MET A 1 -1.47 7.43 -0.45
CA MET A 1 -0.84 8.30 -1.48
C MET A 1 -1.60 8.18 -2.79
N VAL A 2 -1.96 9.29 -3.43
CA VAL A 2 -2.70 9.32 -4.70
C VAL A 2 -1.79 9.77 -5.84
N GLY A 3 -1.99 9.25 -7.04
CA GLY A 3 -1.32 9.72 -8.27
C GLY A 3 -0.90 8.60 -9.22
N LEU A 4 -0.59 8.97 -10.47
CA LEU A 4 -0.20 8.05 -11.55
C LEU A 4 1.05 7.22 -11.20
N PRO A 5 1.21 6.01 -11.77
CA PRO A 5 2.42 5.20 -11.61
C PRO A 5 3.70 6.00 -11.94
N ALA A 6 4.81 5.59 -11.32
CA ALA A 6 6.13 6.25 -11.43
C ALA A 6 6.25 7.72 -10.94
N ARG A 7 5.24 8.29 -10.28
CA ARG A 7 5.28 9.66 -9.73
C ARG A 7 5.97 9.81 -8.36
N GLY A 8 6.95 8.98 -8.03
CA GLY A 8 7.71 9.11 -6.78
C GLY A 8 6.93 8.86 -5.48
N LYS A 9 5.68 8.38 -5.53
CA LYS A 9 4.83 8.15 -4.35
C LYS A 9 5.50 7.28 -3.30
N THR A 10 6.07 6.15 -3.71
CA THR A 10 6.77 5.23 -2.80
C THR A 10 8.01 5.88 -2.19
N TYR A 11 8.73 6.71 -2.95
CA TYR A 11 9.91 7.41 -2.47
C TYR A 11 9.53 8.41 -1.36
N ILE A 12 8.50 9.23 -1.61
CA ILE A 12 8.02 10.21 -0.63
C ILE A 12 7.51 9.52 0.63
N SER A 13 6.70 8.46 0.51
CA SER A 13 6.19 7.72 1.68
C SER A 13 7.30 7.14 2.56
N LYS A 14 8.33 6.54 1.95
CA LYS A 14 9.46 5.98 2.72
C LYS A 14 10.27 7.08 3.42
N LYS A 15 10.49 8.21 2.74
CA LYS A 15 11.23 9.35 3.32
C LYS A 15 10.46 10.00 4.47
N LEU A 16 9.15 10.19 4.30
CA LEU A 16 8.25 10.71 5.34
C LEU A 16 8.23 9.77 6.55
N CYS A 17 8.05 8.47 6.34
CA CYS A 17 8.06 7.47 7.40
C CYS A 17 9.38 7.47 8.18
N ARG A 18 10.52 7.56 7.50
CA ARG A 18 11.83 7.65 8.16
C ARG A 18 11.94 8.91 9.02
N TYR A 19 11.46 10.05 8.52
CA TYR A 19 11.46 11.30 9.26
C TYR A 19 10.55 11.24 10.50
N LEU A 20 9.32 10.74 10.34
CA LEU A 20 8.36 10.60 11.43
C LEU A 20 8.87 9.64 12.51
N LYS A 21 9.48 8.51 12.12
CA LYS A 21 10.17 7.60 13.06
C LYS A 21 11.32 8.29 13.78
N TRP A 22 12.08 9.13 13.09
CA TRP A 22 13.23 9.82 13.68
C TRP A 22 12.82 10.85 14.75
N ILE A 23 11.72 11.57 14.54
CA ILE A 23 11.18 12.50 15.54
C ILE A 23 10.41 11.81 16.67
N GLY A 24 10.27 10.48 16.64
CA GLY A 24 9.71 9.67 17.72
C GLY A 24 8.33 9.06 17.46
N PHE A 25 7.69 9.34 16.32
CA PHE A 25 6.36 8.78 16.03
C PHE A 25 6.43 7.33 15.55
N LYS A 26 5.53 6.50 16.06
CA LYS A 26 5.34 5.12 15.62
C LYS A 26 4.62 5.06 14.27
N THR A 27 5.38 5.23 13.19
CA THR A 27 4.86 5.26 11.82
C THR A 27 5.13 3.95 11.07
N ARG A 28 4.19 3.49 10.26
CA ARG A 28 4.38 2.38 9.29
C ARG A 28 3.93 2.82 7.90
N VAL A 29 4.44 2.17 6.85
CA VAL A 29 3.99 2.41 5.47
C VAL A 29 3.39 1.13 4.94
N PHE A 30 2.15 1.20 4.48
CA PHE A 30 1.44 0.10 3.85
C PHE A 30 1.50 0.26 2.33
N ASN A 31 2.23 -0.61 1.65
CA ASN A 31 2.43 -0.54 0.22
C ASN A 31 1.55 -1.59 -0.48
N LEU A 32 0.44 -1.17 -1.09
CA LEU A 32 -0.47 -2.07 -1.83
C LEU A 32 0.24 -2.92 -2.89
N GLY A 33 1.34 -2.43 -3.47
CA GLY A 33 2.12 -3.21 -4.44
C GLY A 33 2.82 -4.43 -3.83
N GLU A 34 3.12 -4.41 -2.53
CA GLU A 34 3.66 -5.56 -1.79
C GLU A 34 2.59 -6.61 -1.51
N TYR A 35 1.40 -6.17 -1.06
CA TYR A 35 0.22 -7.05 -0.88
C TYR A 35 -0.13 -7.77 -2.19
N ARG A 36 -0.15 -7.04 -3.30
CA ARG A 36 -0.38 -7.64 -4.62
C ARG A 36 0.72 -8.64 -4.99
N ARG A 37 2.00 -8.31 -4.78
CA ARG A 37 3.12 -9.22 -5.10
C ARG A 37 3.12 -10.49 -4.26
N PHE A 38 2.56 -10.43 -3.04
CA PHE A 38 2.39 -11.61 -2.19
C PHE A 38 1.35 -12.57 -2.77
N LYS A 39 0.23 -12.04 -3.27
CA LYS A 39 -0.84 -12.83 -3.92
C LYS A 39 -0.48 -13.29 -5.33
N GLN A 40 0.19 -12.44 -6.11
CA GLN A 40 0.55 -12.73 -7.49
C GLN A 40 1.94 -12.14 -7.81
N LYS A 41 2.93 -13.02 -7.91
CA LYS A 41 4.34 -12.65 -8.12
C LYS A 41 4.60 -11.99 -9.48
N ASN A 42 3.91 -12.44 -10.53
CA ASN A 42 4.01 -11.90 -11.89
C ASN A 42 2.69 -11.27 -12.27
N ALA A 43 2.68 -9.94 -12.35
CA ALA A 43 1.53 -9.17 -12.82
C ALA A 43 1.81 -8.74 -14.26
N ASP A 44 1.06 -9.32 -15.19
CA ASP A 44 1.01 -8.83 -16.57
C ASP A 44 0.21 -7.54 -16.66
N HIS A 45 0.39 -6.80 -17.76
CA HIS A 45 -0.28 -5.51 -17.95
C HIS A 45 -1.81 -5.63 -17.93
N THR A 46 -2.32 -6.79 -18.35
CA THR A 46 -3.74 -7.19 -18.36
C THR A 46 -4.37 -7.14 -16.98
N LEU A 47 -3.55 -7.22 -15.92
CA LEU A 47 -4.04 -7.06 -14.57
C LEU A 47 -4.60 -5.67 -14.37
N PHE A 48 -4.03 -4.62 -14.98
CA PHE A 48 -4.43 -3.21 -14.76
C PHE A 48 -5.47 -2.70 -15.75
N GLU A 49 -5.88 -3.52 -16.70
CA GLU A 49 -6.95 -3.18 -17.62
C GLU A 49 -8.28 -3.08 -16.89
N SER A 50 -9.12 -2.13 -17.32
CA SER A 50 -10.45 -1.88 -16.76
C SER A 50 -11.40 -3.05 -17.01
N ASP A 51 -11.19 -3.76 -18.10
CA ASP A 51 -12.06 -4.83 -18.61
C ASP A 51 -11.81 -6.17 -17.91
N ASN A 52 -10.73 -6.27 -17.13
CA ASN A 52 -10.41 -7.47 -16.37
C ASN A 52 -11.02 -7.42 -14.97
N GLU A 53 -12.23 -7.95 -14.84
CA GLU A 53 -12.96 -8.01 -13.56
C GLU A 53 -12.19 -8.77 -12.48
N GLU A 54 -11.48 -9.84 -12.81
CA GLU A 54 -10.64 -10.58 -11.86
C GLU A 54 -9.47 -9.72 -11.35
N GLY A 55 -8.83 -8.97 -12.26
CA GLY A 55 -7.76 -8.03 -11.93
C GLY A 55 -8.25 -6.87 -11.06
N VAL A 56 -9.46 -6.37 -11.30
CA VAL A 56 -10.12 -5.35 -10.46
C VAL A 56 -10.41 -5.91 -9.08
N ALA A 57 -11.04 -7.09 -8.99
CA ALA A 57 -11.39 -7.74 -7.73
C ALA A 57 -10.14 -8.04 -6.88
N LEU A 58 -9.06 -8.52 -7.49
CA LEU A 58 -7.79 -8.76 -6.79
C LEU A 58 -7.21 -7.46 -6.22
N ARG A 59 -7.22 -6.36 -6.99
CA ARG A 59 -6.75 -5.06 -6.53
C ARG A 59 -7.58 -4.55 -5.36
N GLU A 60 -8.89 -4.71 -5.43
CA GLU A 60 -9.81 -4.30 -4.37
C GLU A 60 -9.59 -5.12 -3.09
N GLN A 61 -9.43 -6.44 -3.20
CA GLN A 61 -9.06 -7.29 -2.07
C GLN A 61 -7.74 -6.85 -1.42
N CYS A 62 -6.70 -6.59 -2.22
CA CYS A 62 -5.41 -6.12 -1.69
C CYS A 62 -5.54 -4.76 -0.99
N ALA A 63 -6.41 -3.87 -1.48
CA ALA A 63 -6.67 -2.58 -0.86
C ALA A 63 -7.40 -2.75 0.48
N THR A 64 -8.39 -3.62 0.55
CA THR A 64 -9.13 -3.94 1.78
C THR A 64 -8.22 -4.55 2.84
N GLU A 65 -7.36 -5.50 2.48
CA GLU A 65 -6.39 -6.09 3.42
C GLU A 65 -5.39 -5.04 3.93
N ALA A 66 -4.85 -4.20 3.05
CA ALA A 66 -3.95 -3.13 3.45
C ALA A 66 -4.63 -2.12 4.40
N LEU A 67 -5.92 -1.85 4.21
CA LEU A 67 -6.71 -0.99 5.09
C LEU A 67 -6.96 -1.65 6.46
N GLN A 68 -7.27 -2.95 6.48
CA GLN A 68 -7.45 -3.71 7.71
C GLN A 68 -6.16 -3.74 8.55
N ASP A 69 -5.03 -4.02 7.91
CA ASP A 69 -3.72 -4.01 8.57
C ASP A 69 -3.34 -2.61 9.08
N ALA A 70 -3.65 -1.56 8.32
CA ALA A 70 -3.44 -0.18 8.76
C ALA A 70 -4.31 0.17 9.97
N ALA A 71 -5.59 -0.24 9.97
CA ALA A 71 -6.50 -0.02 11.08
C ALA A 71 -6.05 -0.78 12.34
N ALA A 72 -5.66 -2.05 12.19
CA ALA A 72 -5.12 -2.86 13.28
C ALA A 72 -3.85 -2.21 13.87
N TRP A 73 -2.93 -1.75 13.00
CA TRP A 73 -1.71 -1.06 13.45
C TRP A 73 -2.00 0.19 14.30
N ILE A 74 -3.01 0.99 13.90
CA ILE A 74 -3.40 2.16 14.70
C ILE A 74 -4.00 1.74 16.04
N GLN A 75 -4.82 0.68 16.06
CA GLN A 75 -5.41 0.15 17.30
C GLN A 75 -4.37 -0.44 18.26
N GLU A 76 -3.28 -1.03 17.75
CA GLU A 76 -2.15 -1.54 18.52
C GLU A 76 -1.23 -0.45 19.09
N GLY A 77 -1.55 0.84 18.86
CA GLY A 77 -0.79 1.97 19.36
C GLY A 77 0.21 2.56 18.35
N GLY A 78 0.01 2.28 17.06
CA GLY A 78 0.62 3.03 15.97
C GLY A 78 0.00 4.42 15.84
N GLU A 79 0.82 5.45 15.64
CA GLU A 79 0.34 6.83 15.56
C GLU A 79 0.05 7.26 14.12
N ILE A 80 0.78 6.68 13.15
CA ILE A 80 0.67 7.04 11.72
C ILE A 80 0.79 5.77 10.86
N ALA A 81 -0.15 5.59 9.92
CA ALA A 81 -0.25 4.46 8.99
C ALA A 81 -0.34 4.93 7.53
#